data_AF-A0A353GMI7-F1
#
_entry.id   AF-A0A353GMI7-F1
#
_cell.length_a   1.000
_cell.length_b   1.000
_cell.length_c   1.000
_cell.angle_alpha   90.00
_cell.angle_beta   90.00
_cell.angle_gamma   90.00
#
_symmetry.space_group_name_H-M   'P 1'
#
loop_
_entity.id
_entity.type
_entity.pdbx_description
1 polymer ?
#
loop_
_entity_poly.entity_id
_entity_poly.type
_entity_poly.pdbx_seq_one_letter_code
_entity_poly.pdbx_strand_id
1 'polypeptide(L)' 'MRYDEEEFLNIQIEFQKKKMYLLSEEYGISSEEVLEQSLVVDALINQFMRFGTNLAKGHPLKTLSSSFTRLEA' A
#
# COMPACT_ATOMS: atom_id res chain seq x y z
N MET A 1 -24.24 4.19 0.58
CA MET A 1 -23.45 3.08 1.12
C MET A 1 -22.18 3.01 0.30
N ARG A 2 -21.02 3.34 0.89
CA ARG A 2 -19.72 3.48 0.19
C ARG A 2 -18.60 2.69 0.90
N TYR A 3 -18.97 1.96 1.96
CA TYR A 3 -18.06 1.12 2.74
C TYR A 3 -17.58 -0.09 1.94
N ASP A 4 -18.40 -0.58 1.00
CA ASP A 4 -18.17 -1.84 0.30
C ASP A 4 -16.89 -1.85 -0.56
N GLU A 5 -16.55 -0.76 -1.26
CA GLU A 5 -15.35 -0.71 -2.12
C GLU A 5 -14.06 -0.55 -1.32
N GLU A 6 -14.06 0.30 -0.29
CA GLU A 6 -12.91 0.54 0.58
C GLU A 6 -12.61 -0.71 1.41
N GLU A 7 -13.65 -1.33 1.97
CA GLU A 7 -13.54 -2.58 2.72
C GLU A 7 -13.08 -3.73 1.81
N PHE A 8 -13.60 -3.82 0.58
CA PHE A 8 -13.14 -4.81 -0.41
C PHE A 8 -11.66 -4.64 -0.73
N LEU A 9 -11.18 -3.42 -0.98
CA LEU A 9 -9.76 -3.16 -1.24
C LEU A 9 -8.88 -3.50 -0.04
N ASN A 10 -9.34 -3.19 1.17
CA ASN A 10 -8.61 -3.55 2.38
C ASN A 10 -8.48 -5.08 2.54
N ILE A 11 -9.57 -5.82 2.29
CA ILE A 11 -9.56 -7.29 2.29
C ILE A 11 -8.57 -7.83 1.25
N GLN A 12 -8.53 -7.24 0.05
CA GLN A 12 -7.58 -7.64 -0.99
C GLN A 12 -6.13 -7.36 -0.57
N ILE A 13 -5.85 -6.21 0.04
CA ILE A 13 -4.51 -5.87 0.55
C ILE A 13 -4.06 -6.90 1.59
N GLU A 14 -4.91 -7.20 2.58
CA GLU A 14 -4.57 -8.16 3.64
C GLU A 14 -4.35 -9.57 3.09
N PHE A 15 -5.15 -9.98 2.10
CA PHE A 15 -4.95 -11.25 1.41
C PHE A 15 -3.58 -11.31 0.71
N GLN A 16 -3.22 -10.28 -0.05
CA GLN A 16 -1.95 -10.23 -0.78
C GLN A 16 -0.74 -10.12 0.17
N LYS A 17 -0.85 -9.39 1.28
CA LYS A 17 0.19 -9.35 2.33
C LYS A 17 0.43 -10.73 2.94
N LYS A 18 -0.63 -11.48 3.24
CA LYS A 18 -0.51 -12.84 3.77
C LYS A 18 0.18 -13.77 2.76
N LYS A 19 -0.17 -13.66 1.48
CA LYS A 19 0.50 -14.41 0.41
C LYS A 19 1.99 -14.06 0.32
N MET A 20 2.34 -12.77 0.36
CA MET A 20 3.73 -12.30 0.35
C MET A 20 4.52 -12.83 1.55
N TYR A 21 3.92 -12.84 2.74
CA TYR A 21 4.53 -13.40 3.94
C TYR A 21 4.85 -14.89 3.76
N LEU A 22 3.91 -15.69 3.27
CA LEU A 22 4.14 -17.11 3.01
C LEU A 22 5.26 -17.34 1.98
N LEU A 23 5.28 -16.55 0.90
CA LEU A 23 6.38 -16.61 -0.07
C LEU A 23 7.73 -16.24 0.55
N SER A 24 7.75 -15.26 1.47
CA SER A 24 8.99 -14.86 2.15
C SER A 24 9.52 -15.90 3.12
N GLU A 25 8.63 -16.68 3.75
CA GLU A 25 9.02 -17.82 4.60
C GLU A 25 9.56 -18.99 3.76
N GLU A 26 9.05 -19.19 2.54
CA GLU A 26 9.43 -20.29 1.67
C GLU A 26 10.71 -20.01 0.86
N TYR A 27 10.82 -18.82 0.26
CA TYR A 27 11.88 -18.47 -0.70
C TYR A 27 12.85 -17.41 -0.19
N GLY A 28 12.53 -16.74 0.93
CA GLY A 28 13.30 -15.63 1.47
C GLY A 28 12.88 -14.27 0.91
N ILE A 29 13.13 -13.20 1.68
CA ILE A 29 12.62 -11.85 1.37
C ILE A 29 13.19 -11.24 0.08
N SER A 30 14.34 -11.71 -0.38
CA SER A 30 15.02 -11.23 -1.58
C SER A 30 14.72 -12.07 -2.83
N SER A 31 13.80 -13.04 -2.74
CA SER A 31 13.39 -13.83 -3.90
C SER A 31 12.62 -12.97 -4.90
N GLU A 32 12.74 -13.29 -6.19
CA GLU A 32 12.04 -12.57 -7.26
C GLU A 32 10.52 -12.61 -7.03
N GLU A 33 9.99 -13.74 -6.58
CA GLU A 33 8.57 -13.95 -6.30
C GLU A 33 8.06 -13.04 -5.18
N VAL A 34 8.86 -12.83 -4.13
CA VAL A 34 8.51 -11.92 -3.03
C VAL A 34 8.56 -10.47 -3.50
N LEU A 35 9.55 -10.11 -4.31
CA LEU A 35 9.67 -8.78 -4.88
C LEU A 35 8.51 -8.46 -5.82
N GLU A 36 8.14 -9.37 -6.74
CA GLU A 36 6.98 -9.21 -7.61
C GLU A 36 5.68 -9.08 -6.80
N GLN A 37 5.52 -9.93 -5.78
CA GLN A 37 4.34 -9.88 -4.92
C GLN A 37 4.28 -8.58 -4.11
N SER A 38 5.42 -7.99 -3.74
CA SER A 38 5.48 -6.68 -3.06
C SER A 38 4.95 -5.55 -3.95
N LEU A 39 5.25 -5.58 -5.25
CA LEU A 39 4.75 -4.60 -6.21
C LEU A 39 3.22 -4.64 -6.34
N VAL A 40 2.63 -5.84 -6.24
CA VAL A 40 1.16 -6.01 -6.24
C VAL A 40 0.54 -5.38 -4.99
N VAL A 41 1.14 -5.62 -3.82
CA VAL A 41 0.68 -5.03 -2.55
C VAL A 41 0.78 -3.50 -2.61
N ASP A 42 1.89 -2.96 -3.09
CA ASP A 42 2.10 -1.52 -3.24
C ASP A 42 1.08 -0.88 -4.20
N ALA A 43 0.76 -1.55 -5.31
CA ALA A 43 -0.27 -1.07 -6.24
C ALA A 43 -1.64 -0.96 -5.57
N LEU A 44 -2.04 -1.97 -4.78
CA LEU A 44 -3.30 -1.96 -4.04
C LEU A 44 -3.33 -0.91 -2.94
N ILE A 45 -2.24 -0.74 -2.19
CA ILE A 45 -2.12 0.33 -1.18
C ILE A 45 -2.23 1.71 -1.85
N ASN A 46 -1.55 1.92 -2.98
CA ASN A 46 -1.64 3.16 -3.73
C ASN A 46 -3.07 3.42 -4.23
N GLN A 47 -3.78 2.38 -4.68
CA GLN A 47 -5.18 2.48 -5.05
C GLN A 47 -6.05 2.86 -3.84
N PHE A 48 -5.88 2.20 -2.70
CA PHE A 48 -6.59 2.51 -1.45
C PHE A 48 -6.34 3.97 -1.00
N MET A 49 -5.11 4.46 -1.04
CA MET A 49 -4.77 5.85 -0.72
C MET A 49 -5.37 6.86 -1.72
N ARG A 50 -5.56 6.45 -2.99
CA ARG A 50 -6.27 7.27 -3.99
C ARG A 50 -7.76 7.44 -3.67
N PHE A 51 -8.40 6.51 -2.97
CA PHE A 51 -9.77 6.72 -2.46
C PHE A 51 -9.82 7.88 -1.46
N GLY A 52 -8.90 7.92 -0.51
CA GLY A 52 -8.80 9.02 0.46
C GLY A 52 -8.46 10.38 -0.17
N THR A 53 -7.56 10.40 -1.16
CA THR A 53 -7.16 11.66 -1.84
C THR A 53 -8.19 12.18 -2.86
N ASN A 54 -9.00 11.33 -3.48
CA ASN A 54 -10.15 11.78 -4.27
C ASN A 54 -11.27 12.38 -3.38
N LEU A 55 -11.35 12.00 -2.10
CA LEU A 55 -12.22 12.67 -1.12
C LEU A 55 -11.72 14.10 -0.82
N ALA A 56 -10.41 14.29 -0.79
CA ALA A 56 -9.77 15.59 -0.63
C ALA A 56 -9.78 16.47 -1.88
N LYS A 57 -10.31 16.02 -3.03
CA LYS A 57 -10.53 16.94 -4.15
C LYS A 57 -11.68 17.94 -3.90
N GLY A 58 -12.40 17.81 -2.78
CA GLY A 58 -13.23 18.87 -2.21
C GLY A 58 -12.48 19.85 -1.29
N HIS A 59 -11.30 19.48 -0.78
CA HIS A 59 -10.46 20.34 0.06
C HIS A 59 -9.00 19.91 0.01
N PRO A 60 -8.06 20.77 -0.46
CA PRO A 60 -6.68 20.38 -0.68
C PRO A 60 -6.06 19.80 0.60
N LEU A 61 -5.76 18.50 0.58
CA LEU A 61 -4.89 17.88 1.56
C LEU A 61 -3.53 18.57 1.45
N LYS A 62 -3.21 19.39 2.44
CA LYS A 62 -1.86 19.92 2.64
C LYS A 62 -0.93 18.72 2.67
N THR A 63 -0.02 18.70 1.72
CA THR A 63 1.14 17.81 1.65
C THR A 63 1.73 17.62 3.04
N LEU A 64 1.67 16.40 3.58
CA LEU A 64 2.64 15.94 4.59
C LEU A 64 3.96 15.69 3.88
N SER A 65 4.53 16.77 3.33
CA SER A 65 5.92 16.88 2.96
C SER A 65 6.48 17.91 3.91
N SER A 66 7.18 17.43 4.95
CA SER A 66 8.28 18.14 5.63
C SER A 66 8.55 17.55 7.02
N SER A 67 8.95 16.28 7.12
CA SER A 67 9.62 15.78 8.34
C SER A 67 10.60 14.61 8.12
N PHE A 68 11.08 14.37 6.90
CA PHE A 68 12.32 13.60 6.73
C PHE A 68 13.44 14.58 6.40
N THR A 69 13.81 15.39 7.38
CA THR A 69 15.03 16.18 7.32
C THR A 69 16.20 15.21 7.33
N ARG A 70 16.69 14.91 6.12
CA ARG A 70 18.10 14.82 5.75
C ARG A 70 19.02 14.20 6.82
N LEU A 71 19.28 12.90 6.67
CA LEU A 71 20.56 12.31 7.02
C LEU A 71 21.62 12.92 6.10
N GLU A 72 22.47 13.81 6.61
CA GLU A 72 23.76 14.09 5.99
C GLU A 72 24.86 14.09 7.07
N ALA A 73 25.81 13.17 6.84
CA ALA A 73 27.24 13.11 7.17
C ALA A 73 27.74 13.52 8.57
#